data_AF-A0A5C9A833-F1
#
_entry.id   AF-A0A5C9A833-F1
#
_cell.length_a   1.000
_cell.length_b   1.000
_cell.length_c   1.000
_cell.angle_alpha   90.00
_cell.angle_beta   90.00
_cell.angle_gamma   90.00
#
_symmetry.space_group_name_H-M   'P 1'
#
loop_
_entity.id
_entity.type
_entity.pdbx_description
1 polymer ?
#
loop_
_entity_poly.entity_id
_entity_poly.type
_entity_poly.pdbx_seq_one_letter_code
_entity_poly.pdbx_strand_id
1 'polypeptide(L)'
;MKKQFYKAMENILTRSNRSHSDTVREFFNCVSYTMIMNSLYQLEKREQFYSGETTYRFSTILNELHVAERNIIITNRHKFKVDSVFYKRFANEITYISGVLSNEIGKNPLTDIFNELFEDLFLTGKKGDSFGQFLTPTDISELLTDIVYTTSKDKYKIADSCAGTGSLIFPLIKRIFFKEGFEGIQKVELFY
;
A
#
# COMPACT_ATOMS: atom_id res chain seq x y z
N MET A 1 -9.16 -10.65 5.52
CA MET A 1 -8.73 -9.34 6.07
C MET A 1 -9.84 -8.28 6.20
N LYS A 2 -10.58 -7.91 5.14
CA LYS A 2 -11.50 -6.75 5.09
C LYS A 2 -12.54 -6.71 6.22
N LYS A 3 -13.22 -7.83 6.51
CA LYS A 3 -14.18 -7.92 7.61
C LYS A 3 -13.60 -7.49 8.97
N GLN A 4 -12.35 -7.86 9.26
CA GLN A 4 -11.69 -7.49 10.51
C GLN A 4 -11.33 -5.99 10.52
N PHE A 5 -10.85 -5.47 9.38
CA PHE A 5 -10.60 -4.04 9.19
C PHE A 5 -11.86 -3.20 9.44
N TYR A 6 -12.97 -3.52 8.79
CA TYR A 6 -14.25 -2.81 8.95
C TYR A 6 -14.79 -2.91 10.37
N LYS A 7 -14.72 -4.09 11.00
CA LYS A 7 -15.14 -4.26 12.39
C LYS A 7 -14.35 -3.38 13.36
N ALA A 8 -13.03 -3.28 13.18
CA ALA A 8 -12.20 -2.39 14.00
C ALA A 8 -12.53 -0.92 13.75
N MET A 9 -12.73 -0.55 12.47
CA MET A 9 -13.12 0.80 12.08
C MET A 9 -14.47 1.23 12.68
N GLU A 10 -15.49 0.37 12.61
CA GLU A 10 -16.80 0.59 13.24
C GLU A 10 -16.68 0.79 14.75
N ASN A 11 -15.86 -0.05 15.41
CA ASN A 11 -15.62 0.08 16.84
C ASN A 11 -14.95 1.43 17.18
N ILE A 12 -13.97 1.86 16.38
CA ILE A 12 -13.32 3.17 16.57
C ILE A 12 -14.30 4.32 16.27
N LEU A 13 -15.14 4.20 15.24
CA LEU A 13 -16.17 5.19 14.88
C LEU A 13 -17.09 5.52 16.05
N THR A 14 -17.51 4.52 16.83
CA THR A 14 -18.36 4.74 18.02
C THR A 14 -17.65 5.48 19.16
N ARG A 15 -16.31 5.56 19.15
CA ARG A 15 -15.50 6.08 20.25
C ARG A 15 -14.64 7.29 19.86
N SER A 16 -14.49 7.62 18.57
CA SER A 16 -13.53 8.64 18.11
C SER A 16 -13.90 10.06 18.54
N ASN A 17 -15.18 10.34 18.78
CA ASN A 17 -15.74 11.68 18.97
C ASN A 17 -15.45 12.62 17.77
N ARG A 18 -15.16 12.06 16.59
CA ARG A 18 -14.89 12.79 15.34
C ARG A 18 -15.99 12.49 14.32
N SER A 19 -16.04 13.27 13.23
CA SER A 19 -16.91 12.94 12.10
C SER A 19 -16.58 11.54 11.54
N HIS A 20 -17.55 10.93 10.86
CA HIS A 20 -17.34 9.63 10.21
C HIS A 20 -16.17 9.69 9.22
N SER A 21 -16.17 10.68 8.34
CA SER A 21 -15.13 10.87 7.32
C SER A 21 -13.74 11.09 7.91
N ASP A 22 -13.63 11.91 8.97
CA ASP A 22 -12.33 12.13 9.63
C ASP A 22 -11.85 10.86 10.32
N THR A 23 -12.74 10.12 10.98
CA THR A 23 -12.36 8.88 11.66
C THR A 23 -11.85 7.83 10.68
N VAL A 24 -12.54 7.65 9.55
CA VAL A 24 -12.12 6.72 8.48
C VAL A 24 -10.74 7.12 7.95
N ARG A 25 -10.54 8.41 7.65
CA ARG A 25 -9.26 8.94 7.17
C ARG A 25 -8.13 8.71 8.17
N GLU A 26 -8.32 9.10 9.43
CA GLU A 26 -7.27 8.96 10.45
C GLU A 26 -6.95 7.49 10.73
N PHE A 27 -7.96 6.62 10.77
CA PHE A 27 -7.75 5.19 10.96
C PHE A 27 -6.93 4.57 9.83
N PHE A 28 -7.31 4.86 8.57
CA PHE A 28 -6.56 4.40 7.40
C PHE A 28 -5.11 4.90 7.40
N ASN A 29 -4.90 6.20 7.70
CA ASN A 29 -3.55 6.78 7.78
C ASN A 29 -2.70 6.11 8.86
N CYS A 30 -3.26 5.87 10.04
CA CYS A 30 -2.54 5.25 11.15
C CYS A 30 -2.16 3.79 10.84
N VAL A 31 -3.10 2.99 10.33
CA VAL A 31 -2.86 1.59 9.94
C VAL A 31 -1.78 1.52 8.86
N SER A 32 -1.88 2.39 7.85
CA SER A 32 -0.93 2.48 6.75
C SER A 32 0.47 2.83 7.24
N TYR A 33 0.58 3.84 8.11
CA TYR A 33 1.82 4.24 8.73
C TYR A 33 2.47 3.09 9.51
N THR A 34 1.70 2.40 10.36
CA THR A 34 2.20 1.28 11.16
C THR A 34 2.72 0.14 10.28
N MET A 35 2.04 -0.17 9.18
CA MET A 35 2.49 -1.19 8.23
C MET A 35 3.82 -0.82 7.57
N ILE A 36 3.93 0.42 7.06
CA ILE A 36 5.16 0.91 6.42
C ILE A 36 6.32 0.89 7.42
N MET A 37 6.10 1.39 8.64
CA MET A 37 7.12 1.38 9.69
C MET A 37 7.57 -0.03 10.05
N ASN A 38 6.63 -0.99 10.17
CA ASN A 38 6.98 -2.38 10.43
C ASN A 38 7.81 -2.96 9.28
N SER A 39 7.41 -2.74 8.02
CA SER A 39 8.17 -3.23 6.87
C SER A 39 9.60 -2.66 6.81
N LEU A 40 9.75 -1.36 7.05
CA LEU A 40 11.07 -0.71 7.10
C LEU A 40 11.93 -1.27 8.24
N TYR A 41 11.35 -1.46 9.42
CA TYR A 41 12.03 -2.07 10.55
C TYR A 41 12.50 -3.51 10.26
N GLN A 42 11.64 -4.33 9.66
CA GLN A 42 12.02 -5.70 9.28
C GLN A 42 13.15 -5.72 8.24
N LEU A 43 13.10 -4.79 7.28
CA LEU A 43 14.15 -4.65 6.28
C LEU A 43 15.48 -4.25 6.93
N GLU A 44 15.47 -3.28 7.85
CA GLU A 44 16.63 -2.88 8.63
C GLU A 44 17.23 -4.06 9.42
N LYS A 45 16.38 -4.87 10.06
CA LYS A 45 16.84 -6.05 10.81
C LYS A 45 17.48 -7.10 9.93
N ARG A 46 16.98 -7.28 8.70
CA ARG A 46 17.59 -8.18 7.71
C ARG A 46 18.93 -7.66 7.23
N GLU A 47 19.03 -6.37 6.91
CA GLU A 47 20.31 -5.78 6.51
C GLU A 47 21.35 -5.93 7.63
N GLN A 48 21.00 -5.57 8.87
CA GLN A 48 21.88 -5.76 10.04
C GLN A 48 22.36 -7.20 10.20
N PHE A 49 21.48 -8.18 9.96
CA PHE A 49 21.83 -9.59 10.03
C PHE A 49 22.82 -10.02 8.93
N TYR A 50 22.62 -9.57 7.69
CA TYR A 50 23.44 -9.99 6.54
C TYR A 50 24.74 -9.20 6.39
N SER A 51 24.75 -7.90 6.68
CA SER A 51 25.94 -7.05 6.54
C SER A 51 26.84 -7.07 7.77
N GLY A 52 26.28 -7.39 8.95
CA GLY A 52 26.98 -7.23 10.24
C GLY A 52 27.24 -5.77 10.61
N GLU A 53 26.81 -4.82 9.77
CA GLU A 53 26.96 -3.38 9.98
C GLU A 53 25.66 -2.78 10.53
N THR A 54 25.80 -1.80 11.43
CA THR A 54 24.67 -1.01 11.97
C THR A 54 24.34 0.21 11.11
N THR A 55 24.87 0.30 9.88
CA THR A 55 24.96 1.56 9.15
C THR A 55 23.61 2.04 8.60
N TYR A 56 23.09 3.10 9.24
CA TYR A 56 22.14 4.19 8.91
C TYR A 56 21.49 4.39 7.52
N ARG A 57 21.62 3.51 6.52
CA ARG A 57 20.98 3.68 5.19
C ARG A 57 19.46 3.90 5.27
N PHE A 58 18.79 3.23 6.21
CA PHE A 58 17.35 3.41 6.41
C PHE A 58 16.97 4.72 7.07
N SER A 59 17.84 5.33 7.89
CA SER A 59 17.57 6.66 8.45
C SER A 59 17.48 7.71 7.34
N THR A 60 18.29 7.56 6.28
CA THR A 60 18.20 8.35 5.06
C THR A 60 16.86 8.13 4.36
N ILE A 61 16.42 6.87 4.17
CA ILE A 61 15.11 6.56 3.58
C ILE A 61 13.96 7.12 4.43
N LEU A 62 14.03 6.99 5.75
CA LEU A 62 13.03 7.52 6.69
C LEU A 62 12.98 9.05 6.67
N ASN A 63 14.13 9.71 6.49
CA ASN A 63 14.22 11.16 6.36
C ASN A 63 13.72 11.64 4.98
N GLU A 64 14.11 10.97 3.89
CA GLU A 64 13.66 11.27 2.52
C GLU A 64 12.15 11.10 2.38
N LEU A 65 11.59 10.06 3.00
CA LEU A 65 10.15 9.81 3.03
C LEU A 65 9.40 10.62 4.13
N HIS A 66 10.11 11.46 4.89
CA HIS A 66 9.63 12.25 6.05
C HIS A 66 8.90 11.44 7.14
N VAL A 67 9.12 10.13 7.19
CA VAL A 67 8.39 9.17 8.05
C VAL A 67 8.64 9.43 9.54
N ALA A 68 9.82 9.97 9.88
CA ALA A 68 10.18 10.39 11.23
C ALA A 68 9.25 11.49 11.77
N GLU A 69 8.70 12.33 10.90
CA GLU A 69 7.71 13.37 11.26
C GLU A 69 6.27 12.82 11.37
N ARG A 70 6.10 11.50 11.25
CA ARG A 70 4.80 10.82 11.08
C ARG A 70 4.01 11.33 9.89
N ASN A 71 4.75 11.74 8.87
CA ASN A 71 4.27 12.17 7.58
C ASN A 71 4.84 11.20 6.55
N ILE A 72 4.02 10.52 5.76
CA ILE A 72 4.53 9.72 4.64
C ILE A 72 4.08 10.41 3.35
N ILE A 73 5.06 10.90 2.59
CA ILE A 73 4.84 11.46 1.26
C ILE A 73 5.14 10.33 0.26
N ILE A 74 4.10 9.63 -0.19
CA ILE A 74 4.26 8.54 -1.18
C ILE A 74 4.39 9.13 -2.59
N THR A 75 3.78 10.30 -2.84
CA THR A 75 3.93 11.10 -4.06
C THR A 75 3.71 12.58 -3.74
N ASN A 76 4.06 13.49 -4.65
CA ASN A 76 3.81 14.95 -4.55
C ASN A 76 2.32 15.34 -4.37
N ARG A 77 1.38 14.37 -4.32
CA ARG A 77 -0.06 14.62 -4.38
C ARG A 77 -0.86 14.04 -3.20
N HIS A 78 -0.28 13.16 -2.37
CA HIS A 78 -0.95 12.66 -1.15
C HIS A 78 0.02 12.57 0.02
N LYS A 79 -0.30 13.29 1.11
CA LYS A 79 0.46 13.28 2.36
C LYS A 79 -0.33 12.52 3.42
N PHE A 80 0.16 11.33 3.77
CA PHE A 80 -0.34 10.63 4.94
C PHE A 80 0.15 11.36 6.18
N LYS A 81 -0.76 11.98 6.92
CA LYS A 81 -0.44 12.61 8.21
C LYS A 81 -1.09 11.81 9.31
N VAL A 82 -0.29 11.40 10.30
CA VAL A 82 -0.79 10.69 11.48
C VAL A 82 -1.07 11.67 12.60
N ASP A 83 -2.30 11.71 13.07
CA ASP A 83 -2.65 12.35 14.33
C ASP A 83 -2.15 11.53 15.51
N SER A 84 -1.21 12.09 16.28
CA SER A 84 -0.55 11.38 17.38
C SER A 84 -1.49 11.07 18.56
N VAL A 85 -2.53 11.88 18.79
CA VAL A 85 -3.52 11.67 19.84
C VAL A 85 -4.46 10.53 19.44
N PHE A 86 -4.95 10.56 18.20
CA PHE A 86 -5.77 9.50 17.63
C PHE A 86 -5.03 8.17 17.64
N TYR A 87 -3.78 8.15 17.14
CA TYR A 87 -2.95 6.96 17.11
C TYR A 87 -2.76 6.35 18.50
N LYS A 88 -2.38 7.17 19.50
CA LYS A 88 -2.18 6.69 20.88
C LYS A 88 -3.47 6.12 21.47
N ARG A 89 -4.61 6.77 21.21
CA ARG A 89 -5.90 6.35 21.74
C ARG A 89 -6.35 4.99 21.22
N PHE A 90 -6.07 4.68 19.96
CA PHE A 90 -6.51 3.45 19.29
C PHE A 90 -5.35 2.53 18.91
N ALA A 91 -4.22 2.62 19.62
CA ALA A 91 -2.97 1.96 19.26
C ALA A 91 -3.12 0.43 19.17
N ASN A 92 -3.93 -0.17 20.05
CA ASN A 92 -4.15 -1.61 20.08
C ASN A 92 -4.90 -2.08 18.83
N GLU A 93 -5.98 -1.39 18.46
CA GLU A 93 -6.77 -1.69 17.27
C GLU A 93 -5.97 -1.46 15.99
N ILE A 94 -5.21 -0.36 15.92
CA ILE A 94 -4.31 -0.06 14.81
C ILE A 94 -3.26 -1.17 14.66
N THR A 95 -2.56 -1.52 15.75
CA THR A 95 -1.52 -2.55 15.73
C THR A 95 -2.07 -3.92 15.34
N TYR A 96 -3.24 -4.29 15.91
CA TYR A 96 -3.92 -5.53 15.59
C TYR A 96 -4.25 -5.61 14.09
N ILE A 97 -4.85 -4.56 13.53
CA ILE A 97 -5.23 -4.54 12.11
C ILE A 97 -4.01 -4.51 11.21
N SER A 98 -2.97 -3.73 11.52
CA SER A 98 -1.72 -3.76 10.76
C SER A 98 -1.11 -5.17 10.75
N GLY A 99 -1.19 -5.92 11.85
CA GLY A 99 -0.78 -7.32 11.92
C GLY A 99 -1.63 -8.25 11.05
N VAL A 100 -2.96 -8.09 11.07
CA VAL A 100 -3.88 -8.83 10.19
C VAL A 100 -3.56 -8.58 8.72
N LEU A 101 -3.36 -7.33 8.33
CA LEU A 101 -3.03 -6.97 6.94
C LEU A 101 -1.64 -7.51 6.55
N SER A 102 -0.65 -7.40 7.45
CA SER A 102 0.69 -7.95 7.21
C SER A 102 0.67 -9.47 7.00
N ASN A 103 -0.13 -10.19 7.79
CA ASN A 103 -0.32 -11.64 7.63
C ASN A 103 -1.00 -11.99 6.30
N GLU A 104 -1.91 -11.15 5.83
CA GLU A 104 -2.54 -11.33 4.52
C GLU A 104 -1.54 -11.12 3.38
N ILE A 105 -0.70 -10.08 3.45
CA ILE A 105 0.41 -9.88 2.51
C ILE A 105 1.36 -11.08 2.56
N GLY A 106 1.67 -11.62 3.75
CA GLY A 106 2.51 -12.81 3.88
C GLY A 106 1.95 -14.05 3.16
N LYS A 107 0.62 -14.20 3.12
CA LYS A 107 -0.05 -15.30 2.40
C LYS A 107 -0.20 -15.02 0.91
N ASN A 108 -0.48 -13.77 0.57
CA ASN A 108 -0.77 -13.30 -0.79
C ASN A 108 0.07 -12.06 -1.10
N PRO A 109 1.39 -12.21 -1.32
CA PRO A 109 2.35 -11.08 -1.41
C PRO A 109 2.12 -10.17 -2.61
N LEU A 110 1.32 -10.63 -3.58
CA LEU A 110 0.94 -9.91 -4.77
C LEU A 110 -0.51 -9.38 -4.68
N THR A 111 -0.95 -9.06 -3.47
CA THR A 111 -2.23 -8.37 -3.24
C THR A 111 -1.92 -6.93 -2.90
N ASP A 112 -2.48 -5.99 -3.65
CA ASP A 112 -2.35 -4.56 -3.36
C ASP A 112 -3.43 -4.14 -2.35
N ILE A 113 -3.23 -4.60 -1.11
CA ILE A 113 -4.18 -4.37 -0.01
C ILE A 113 -4.40 -2.87 0.24
N PHE A 114 -3.37 -2.05 0.03
CA PHE A 114 -3.47 -0.61 0.20
C PHE A 114 -4.43 0.00 -0.82
N ASN A 115 -4.24 -0.33 -2.09
CA ASN A 115 -5.10 0.18 -3.16
C ASN A 115 -6.54 -0.33 -3.02
N GLU A 116 -6.72 -1.62 -2.68
CA GLU A 116 -8.06 -2.19 -2.43
C GLU A 116 -8.80 -1.46 -1.30
N LEU A 117 -8.14 -1.24 -0.16
CA LEU A 117 -8.77 -0.53 0.97
C LEU A 117 -8.98 0.95 0.65
N PHE A 118 -8.06 1.58 -0.09
CA PHE A 118 -8.21 2.97 -0.50
C PHE A 118 -9.42 3.16 -1.43
N GLU A 119 -9.57 2.29 -2.42
CA GLU A 119 -10.70 2.31 -3.35
C GLU A 119 -12.02 2.12 -2.61
N ASP A 120 -12.09 1.12 -1.71
CA ASP A 120 -13.29 0.83 -0.94
C ASP A 120 -13.69 2.01 -0.01
N LEU A 121 -12.72 2.68 0.61
CA LEU A 121 -12.98 3.74 1.60
C LEU A 121 -13.20 5.13 0.98
N PHE A 122 -12.49 5.45 -0.10
CA PHE A 122 -12.40 6.82 -0.60
C PHE A 122 -13.01 7.03 -1.98
N LEU A 123 -13.15 6.00 -2.81
CA LEU A 123 -13.59 6.15 -4.21
C LEU A 123 -14.93 5.47 -4.49
N THR A 124 -15.20 4.31 -3.89
CA THR A 124 -16.43 3.55 -4.10
C THR A 124 -17.65 4.41 -3.77
N GLY A 125 -18.58 4.53 -4.72
CA GLY A 125 -19.80 5.33 -4.58
C GLY A 125 -19.65 6.84 -4.78
N LYS A 126 -18.42 7.35 -4.96
CA LYS A 126 -18.16 8.79 -5.15
C LYS A 126 -18.26 9.29 -6.59
N LYS A 127 -18.50 8.44 -7.59
CA LYS A 127 -18.75 8.82 -9.01
C LYS A 127 -17.79 9.89 -9.59
N GLY A 128 -16.54 9.95 -9.14
CA GLY A 128 -15.57 10.95 -9.61
C GLY A 128 -15.73 12.36 -9.02
N ASP A 129 -16.48 12.53 -7.93
CA ASP A 129 -16.84 13.84 -7.35
C ASP A 129 -15.70 14.48 -6.52
N SER A 130 -14.55 13.81 -6.38
CA SER A 130 -13.28 14.42 -5.93
C SER A 130 -12.07 13.50 -6.12
N PHE A 131 -10.89 14.11 -6.21
CA PHE A 131 -9.57 13.56 -6.55
C PHE A 131 -9.40 13.13 -8.02
N GLY A 132 -8.55 13.87 -8.76
CA GLY A 132 -8.11 13.55 -10.12
C GLY A 132 -7.14 12.38 -10.21
N GLN A 133 -7.31 11.38 -9.34
CA GLN A 133 -6.68 10.07 -9.44
C GLN A 133 -7.79 9.08 -9.76
N PHE A 134 -8.02 8.85 -11.05
CA PHE A 134 -8.83 7.73 -11.49
C PHE A 134 -8.01 6.47 -11.21
N LEU A 135 -8.42 5.69 -10.20
CA LEU A 135 -7.94 4.32 -10.11
C LEU A 135 -8.48 3.55 -11.30
N THR A 136 -7.61 2.82 -11.99
CA THR A 136 -8.08 1.90 -13.02
C THR A 136 -8.84 0.78 -12.31
N PRO A 137 -10.14 0.56 -12.62
CA PRO A 137 -10.90 -0.53 -12.03
C PRO A 137 -10.19 -1.88 -12.22
N THR A 138 -10.27 -2.74 -11.20
CA THR A 138 -9.50 -4.00 -11.15
C THR A 138 -9.82 -4.93 -12.34
N ASP A 139 -11.08 -5.00 -12.75
CA ASP A 139 -11.52 -5.78 -13.91
C ASP A 139 -10.89 -5.30 -15.23
N ILE A 140 -10.77 -3.98 -15.41
CA ILE A 140 -10.12 -3.38 -16.56
C ILE A 140 -8.61 -3.62 -16.53
N SER A 141 -7.97 -3.49 -15.36
CA SER A 141 -6.52 -3.71 -15.25
C SER A 141 -6.12 -5.18 -15.45
N GLU A 142 -6.93 -6.13 -14.97
CA GLU A 142 -6.76 -7.55 -15.24
C GLU A 142 -6.97 -7.89 -16.72
N LEU A 143 -8.01 -7.34 -17.37
CA LEU A 143 -8.25 -7.54 -18.80
C LEU A 143 -7.08 -7.03 -19.65
N LEU A 144 -6.63 -5.79 -19.40
CA LEU A 144 -5.50 -5.19 -20.12
C LEU A 144 -4.22 -6.00 -19.92
N THR A 145 -4.01 -6.51 -18.71
CA THR A 145 -2.90 -7.41 -18.40
C THR A 145 -2.95 -8.68 -19.22
N ASP A 146 -4.11 -9.33 -19.33
CA ASP A 146 -4.24 -10.55 -20.12
C ASP A 146 -3.99 -10.31 -21.61
N ILE A 147 -4.43 -9.16 -22.14
CA ILE A 147 -4.10 -8.75 -23.50
C ILE A 147 -2.58 -8.60 -23.65
N VAL A 148 -1.94 -7.75 -22.84
CA VAL A 148 -0.50 -7.48 -22.92
C VAL A 148 0.32 -8.77 -22.76
N TYR A 149 -0.01 -9.61 -21.78
CA TYR A 149 0.70 -10.85 -21.50
C TYR A 149 0.62 -11.84 -22.68
N THR A 150 -0.50 -11.84 -23.42
CA THR A 150 -0.73 -12.76 -24.53
C THR A 150 -0.18 -12.24 -25.85
N THR A 151 -0.31 -10.93 -26.12
CA THR A 151 -0.02 -10.36 -27.44
C THR A 151 1.33 -9.67 -27.52
N SER A 152 1.91 -9.24 -26.39
CA SER A 152 3.20 -8.54 -26.41
C SER A 152 4.36 -9.51 -26.64
N LYS A 153 5.25 -9.13 -27.57
CA LYS A 153 6.52 -9.85 -27.79
C LYS A 153 7.51 -9.61 -26.65
N ASP A 154 7.40 -8.49 -25.96
CA ASP A 154 8.26 -8.11 -24.85
C ASP A 154 7.40 -7.59 -23.69
N LYS A 155 6.85 -8.54 -22.93
CA LYS A 155 5.98 -8.29 -21.77
C LYS A 155 6.75 -7.90 -20.50
N TYR A 156 8.08 -7.92 -20.55
CA TYR A 156 8.93 -7.63 -19.40
C TYR A 156 9.33 -6.15 -19.33
N LYS A 157 9.27 -5.43 -20.45
CA LYS A 157 9.51 -4.00 -20.51
C LYS A 157 8.22 -3.22 -20.30
N ILE A 158 8.06 -2.65 -19.12
CA ILE A 158 6.83 -1.99 -18.70
C ILE A 158 7.10 -0.49 -18.56
N ALA A 159 6.38 0.32 -19.32
CA ALA A 159 6.39 1.78 -19.20
C ALA A 159 4.96 2.27 -18.96
N ASP A 160 4.77 3.03 -17.89
CA ASP A 160 3.49 3.68 -17.58
C ASP A 160 3.77 5.09 -17.04
N SER A 161 3.74 6.07 -17.95
CA SER A 161 4.01 7.48 -17.65
C SER A 161 2.94 8.12 -16.77
N CYS A 162 1.81 7.44 -16.53
CA CYS A 162 0.68 7.90 -15.74
C CYS A 162 0.28 6.88 -14.67
N ALA A 163 1.22 6.06 -14.21
CA ALA A 163 0.95 4.87 -13.39
C ALA A 163 0.12 5.13 -12.13
N GLY A 164 0.16 6.35 -11.57
CA GLY A 164 -0.60 6.69 -10.38
C GLY A 164 -0.21 5.79 -9.21
N THR A 165 -1.12 4.93 -8.75
CA THR A 165 -0.88 3.91 -7.70
C THR A 165 -0.24 2.63 -8.24
N GLY A 166 -0.01 2.52 -9.54
CA GLY A 166 0.54 1.31 -10.17
C GLY A 166 -0.49 0.24 -10.48
N SER A 167 -1.80 0.56 -10.43
CA SER A 167 -2.90 -0.40 -10.62
C SER A 167 -2.87 -1.15 -11.97
N LEU A 168 -2.17 -0.65 -12.98
CA LEU A 168 -1.95 -1.34 -14.27
C LEU A 168 -0.67 -2.18 -14.30
N ILE A 169 0.37 -1.77 -13.57
CA ILE A 169 1.66 -2.47 -13.52
C ILE A 169 1.54 -3.73 -12.66
N PHE A 170 0.86 -3.59 -11.51
CA PHE A 170 0.83 -4.64 -10.49
C PHE A 170 0.16 -5.95 -10.96
N PRO A 171 -0.99 -5.92 -11.67
CA PRO A 171 -1.60 -7.16 -12.19
C PRO A 171 -0.70 -7.87 -13.21
N LEU A 172 0.05 -7.15 -14.04
CA LEU A 172 1.00 -7.74 -14.98
C LEU A 172 2.17 -8.43 -14.26
N ILE A 173 2.76 -7.78 -13.26
CA ILE A 173 3.78 -8.40 -12.40
C ILE A 173 3.23 -9.65 -11.72
N LYS A 174 2.01 -9.57 -11.18
CA LYS A 174 1.33 -10.70 -10.55
C LYS A 174 1.13 -11.86 -11.51
N ARG A 175 0.72 -11.57 -12.76
CA ARG A 175 0.55 -12.56 -13.83
C ARG A 175 1.86 -13.25 -14.20
N ILE A 176 2.94 -12.47 -14.35
CA ILE A 176 4.28 -13.00 -14.63
C ILE A 176 4.73 -13.92 -13.50
N PHE A 177 4.60 -13.50 -12.23
CA PHE A 177 4.96 -14.35 -11.09
C PHE A 177 4.17 -15.66 -11.07
N PHE A 178 2.86 -15.62 -11.27
CA PHE A 178 2.04 -16.86 -11.23
C PHE A 178 2.36 -17.84 -12.36
N LYS A 179 2.86 -17.35 -13.50
CA LYS A 179 3.19 -18.19 -14.65
C LYS A 179 4.65 -18.64 -14.68
N GLU A 180 5.55 -17.82 -14.17
CA GLU A 180 7.00 -17.95 -14.38
C GLU A 180 7.82 -17.88 -13.07
N GLY A 181 7.17 -17.65 -11.93
CA GLY A 181 7.82 -17.54 -10.63
C GLY A 181 8.74 -16.32 -10.52
N PHE A 182 9.67 -16.38 -9.57
CA PHE A 182 10.66 -15.32 -9.33
C PHE A 182 11.59 -15.08 -10.53
N GLU A 183 11.87 -16.10 -11.33
CA GLU A 183 12.69 -15.99 -12.54
C GLU A 183 12.03 -15.08 -13.59
N GLY A 184 10.71 -15.14 -13.73
CA GLY A 184 9.97 -14.22 -14.58
C GLY A 184 10.04 -12.78 -14.09
N ILE A 185 9.91 -12.57 -12.78
CA ILE A 185 9.99 -11.25 -12.17
C ILE A 185 11.36 -10.60 -12.38
N GLN A 186 12.45 -11.37 -12.29
CA GLN A 186 13.81 -10.85 -12.49
C GLN A 186 14.07 -10.27 -13.88
N LYS A 187 13.23 -10.61 -14.87
CA LYS A 187 13.33 -10.09 -16.24
C LYS A 187 12.63 -8.73 -16.39
N VAL A 188 11.80 -8.33 -15.43
CA VAL A 188 10.96 -7.14 -15.54
C VAL A 188 11.80 -5.87 -15.41
N GLU A 189 11.68 -4.99 -16.39
CA GLU A 189 12.28 -3.66 -16.43
C GLU A 189 11.16 -2.62 -16.38
N LEU A 190 11.16 -1.78 -15.33
CA LEU A 190 10.21 -0.69 -15.16
C LEU A 190 10.84 0.62 -15.66
N PHE A 191 10.16 1.28 -16.59
CA PHE A 191 10.55 2.59 -17.13
C PHE A 191 9.57 3.66 -16.67
N TYR A 192 10.12 4.80 -16.23
CA TYR A 192 9.36 5.98 -15.77
C TYR A 192 9.67 7.19 -16.67
#